data_AF-A0A6P0T0W6-F1
#
_entry.id   AF-A0A6P0T0W6-F1
#
_cell.length_a   1.000
_cell.length_b   1.000
_cell.length_c   1.000
_cell.angle_alpha   90.00
_cell.angle_beta   90.00
_cell.angle_gamma   90.00
#
_symmetry.space_group_name_H-M   'P 1'
#
loop_
_entity.id
_entity.type
_entity.pdbx_description
1 polymer ?
#
loop_
_entity_poly.entity_id
_entity_poly.type
_entity_poly.pdbx_seq_one_letter_code
_entity_poly.pdbx_strand_id
1 'polypeptide(L)'
;PIYALEPVGAFADDTYATLQDMLASEALPENDDEYIERVSMAGRLSRKTVKLFSGQELPVLKLYSPRGMYGWTINTLVDNAIEAVRQEQQNADEAAIRKSLTAFLHRVYYDLRNLGQADRDRAINYAAINAFQAAESISEAVAIGMELHSIEVEKSPFCRYDSNCWDVKLKFFDPDNGRRAKKIYRFTIDVIDLVPVTLGHVRSWSVPK
;
A
#
# COMPACT_ATOMS: atom_id res chain seq x y z
N PRO A 1 14.50 -4.73 -12.54
CA PRO A 1 14.42 -5.75 -11.46
C PRO A 1 15.25 -5.28 -10.25
N ILE A 2 14.76 -5.47 -9.02
CA ILE A 2 15.38 -4.92 -7.79
C ILE A 2 15.89 -5.99 -6.83
N TYR A 3 15.24 -7.15 -6.79
CA TYR A 3 15.59 -8.29 -5.93
C TYR A 3 15.39 -9.59 -6.69
N ALA A 4 16.14 -10.61 -6.32
CA ALA A 4 15.81 -12.00 -6.63
C ALA A 4 15.14 -12.64 -5.42
N LEU A 5 14.00 -13.29 -5.61
CA LEU A 5 13.21 -13.90 -4.54
C LEU A 5 13.66 -15.35 -4.33
N GLU A 6 14.03 -15.70 -3.09
CA GLU A 6 14.43 -17.06 -2.70
C GLU A 6 13.51 -17.53 -1.56
N PRO A 7 12.44 -18.28 -1.85
CA PRO A 7 11.69 -19.00 -0.84
C PRO A 7 12.57 -19.99 -0.06
N VAL A 8 12.49 -19.95 1.27
CA VAL A 8 13.33 -20.77 2.17
C VAL A 8 12.54 -21.25 3.39
N GLY A 9 13.03 -22.33 4.01
CA GLY A 9 12.46 -22.88 5.24
C GLY A 9 11.27 -23.82 4.99
N ALA A 10 10.50 -24.10 6.04
CA ALA A 10 9.44 -25.11 6.00
C ALA A 10 8.25 -24.73 5.09
N PHE A 11 8.05 -23.45 4.81
CA PHE A 11 6.96 -22.94 3.95
C PHE A 11 7.45 -22.58 2.55
N ALA A 12 8.61 -23.10 2.11
CA ALA A 12 9.17 -22.76 0.81
C ALA A 12 8.21 -23.16 -0.33
N ASP A 13 7.64 -24.36 -0.25
CA ASP A 13 6.71 -24.87 -1.28
C ASP A 13 5.45 -24.01 -1.39
N ASP A 14 4.81 -23.67 -0.26
CA ASP A 14 3.65 -22.77 -0.22
C ASP A 14 3.98 -21.38 -0.77
N THR A 15 5.18 -20.89 -0.47
CA THR A 15 5.65 -19.58 -0.95
C THR A 15 5.90 -19.62 -2.46
N TYR A 16 6.45 -20.71 -3.00
CA TYR A 16 6.58 -20.90 -4.45
C TYR A 16 5.23 -20.98 -5.14
N ALA A 17 4.27 -21.73 -4.58
CA ALA A 17 2.91 -21.79 -5.11
C ALA A 17 2.28 -20.39 -5.18
N THR A 18 2.39 -19.60 -4.10
CA THR A 18 1.90 -18.23 -4.07
C THR A 18 2.55 -17.34 -5.14
N LEU A 19 3.87 -17.47 -5.36
CA LEU A 19 4.56 -16.73 -6.42
C LEU A 19 4.10 -17.15 -7.83
N GLN A 20 3.81 -18.43 -8.03
CA GLN A 20 3.30 -18.95 -9.29
C GLN A 20 1.88 -18.43 -9.55
N ASP A 21 1.01 -18.45 -8.54
CA ASP A 21 -0.35 -17.91 -8.62
C ASP A 21 -0.32 -16.42 -8.96
N MET A 22 0.51 -15.63 -8.27
CA MET A 22 0.66 -14.20 -8.57
C MET A 22 1.15 -13.94 -9.99
N LEU A 23 2.09 -14.75 -10.49
CA LEU A 23 2.60 -14.63 -11.86
C LEU A 23 1.55 -15.02 -12.90
N ALA A 24 0.75 -16.05 -12.62
CA ALA A 24 -0.36 -16.46 -13.48
C ALA A 24 -1.43 -15.37 -13.55
N SER A 25 -1.81 -14.81 -12.40
CA SER A 25 -2.74 -13.69 -12.29
C SER A 25 -2.25 -12.42 -12.98
N GLU A 26 -0.95 -12.12 -12.96
CA GLU A 26 -0.37 -10.98 -13.71
C GLU A 26 -0.48 -11.17 -15.24
N ALA A 27 -0.56 -12.41 -15.71
CA ALA A 27 -0.69 -12.72 -17.14
C ALA A 27 -2.14 -12.71 -17.65
N LEU A 28 -3.13 -12.57 -16.76
CA LEU A 28 -4.54 -12.46 -17.14
C LEU A 28 -4.84 -11.13 -17.83
N PRO A 29 -5.94 -11.04 -18.61
CA PRO A 29 -6.42 -9.77 -19.15
C PRO A 29 -6.74 -8.76 -18.04
N GLU A 30 -6.51 -7.46 -18.28
CA GLU A 30 -6.74 -6.40 -17.27
C GLU A 30 -8.19 -6.29 -16.77
N ASN A 31 -9.15 -6.83 -17.55
CA ASN A 31 -10.57 -6.86 -17.22
C ASN A 31 -11.00 -8.15 -16.50
N ASP A 32 -10.06 -9.04 -16.18
CA ASP A 32 -10.31 -10.25 -15.40
C ASP A 32 -10.31 -9.91 -13.90
N ASP A 33 -11.24 -10.50 -13.14
CA ASP A 33 -11.37 -10.26 -11.70
C ASP A 33 -10.18 -10.79 -10.90
N GLU A 34 -9.46 -11.79 -11.44
CA GLU A 34 -8.26 -12.37 -10.82
C GLU A 34 -6.96 -11.69 -11.29
N TYR A 35 -7.04 -10.64 -12.12
CA TYR A 35 -5.87 -9.93 -12.62
C TYR A 35 -5.11 -9.23 -11.50
N ILE A 36 -3.80 -9.49 -11.37
CA ILE A 36 -2.95 -8.83 -10.37
C ILE A 36 -1.99 -7.88 -11.08
N GLU A 37 -2.03 -6.60 -10.72
CA GLU A 37 -1.10 -5.59 -11.25
C GLU A 37 -0.15 -5.01 -10.20
N ARG A 38 -0.42 -5.28 -8.91
CA ARG A 38 0.39 -4.78 -7.79
C ARG A 38 0.61 -5.90 -6.80
N VAL A 39 1.82 -5.94 -6.24
CA VAL A 39 2.22 -6.94 -5.25
C VAL A 39 2.97 -6.32 -4.09
N SER A 40 2.85 -6.93 -2.91
CA SER A 40 3.74 -6.73 -1.79
C SER A 40 4.50 -8.00 -1.46
N MET A 41 5.76 -7.87 -1.04
CA MET A 41 6.60 -9.00 -0.66
C MET A 41 7.35 -8.65 0.63
N ALA A 42 7.21 -9.50 1.65
CA ALA A 42 7.95 -9.37 2.90
C ALA A 42 9.08 -10.42 2.96
N GLY A 43 10.33 -9.97 3.10
CA GLY A 43 11.49 -10.85 3.09
C GLY A 43 12.69 -10.28 3.83
N ARG A 44 13.69 -11.12 4.10
CA ARG A 44 14.96 -10.68 4.69
C ARG A 44 16.04 -10.65 3.63
N LEU A 45 16.76 -9.53 3.54
CA LEU A 45 17.93 -9.45 2.67
C LEU A 45 19.00 -10.42 3.13
N SER A 46 19.52 -11.19 2.18
CA SER A 46 20.68 -12.03 2.40
C SER A 46 21.94 -11.32 1.93
N ARG A 47 23.11 -11.86 2.31
CA ARG A 47 24.41 -11.42 1.76
C ARG A 47 24.71 -12.03 0.39
N LYS A 48 23.82 -12.86 -0.15
CA LYS A 48 23.99 -13.48 -1.46
C LYS A 48 23.51 -12.54 -2.57
N THR A 49 24.18 -12.61 -3.70
CA THR A 49 23.70 -12.05 -4.97
C THR A 49 23.48 -13.17 -5.98
N VAL A 50 22.62 -12.93 -6.96
CA VAL A 50 22.46 -13.80 -8.13
C VAL A 50 22.73 -12.98 -9.38
N LYS A 51 23.46 -13.59 -10.32
CA LYS A 51 23.70 -13.00 -11.64
C LYS A 51 22.59 -13.45 -12.58
N LEU A 52 21.82 -12.49 -13.09
CA LEU A 52 20.79 -12.74 -14.10
C LEU A 52 21.43 -13.10 -15.45
N PHE A 53 20.63 -13.67 -16.36
CA PHE A 53 21.05 -13.94 -17.73
C PHE A 53 21.58 -12.70 -18.45
N SER A 54 21.02 -11.51 -18.15
CA SER A 54 21.51 -10.22 -18.66
C SER A 54 22.89 -9.81 -18.13
N GLY A 55 23.44 -10.55 -17.18
CA GLY A 55 24.70 -10.23 -16.49
C GLY A 55 24.55 -9.31 -15.29
N GLN A 56 23.35 -8.73 -15.05
CA GLN A 56 23.07 -7.91 -13.88
C GLN A 56 23.11 -8.74 -12.60
N GLU A 57 23.82 -8.25 -11.58
CA GLU A 57 23.81 -8.86 -10.24
C GLU A 57 22.74 -8.22 -9.36
N LEU A 58 21.92 -9.06 -8.71
CA LEU A 58 20.85 -8.62 -7.82
C LEU A 58 20.99 -9.23 -6.43
N PRO A 59 20.68 -8.48 -5.35
CA PRO A 59 20.61 -9.03 -4.02
C PRO A 59 19.46 -10.03 -3.88
N VAL A 60 19.70 -11.10 -3.13
CA VAL A 60 18.70 -12.14 -2.87
C VAL A 60 17.89 -11.79 -1.61
N LEU A 61 16.58 -11.68 -1.79
CA LEU A 61 15.58 -11.50 -0.74
C LEU A 61 14.99 -12.86 -0.37
N LYS A 62 15.21 -13.29 0.88
CA LYS A 62 14.69 -14.55 1.40
C LYS A 62 13.26 -14.40 1.88
N LEU A 63 12.37 -15.23 1.33
CA LEU A 63 10.96 -15.31 1.71
C LEU A 63 10.77 -16.54 2.60
N TYR A 64 10.24 -16.35 3.81
CA TYR A 64 10.14 -17.42 4.82
C TYR A 64 8.73 -18.01 4.92
N SER A 65 7.74 -17.31 4.38
CA SER A 65 6.32 -17.61 4.53
C SER A 65 5.54 -16.79 3.50
N PRO A 66 4.37 -17.28 3.04
CA PRO A 66 3.45 -16.49 2.22
C PRO A 66 2.82 -15.31 2.96
N ARG A 67 2.97 -15.22 4.30
CA ARG A 67 2.47 -14.07 5.08
C ARG A 67 3.17 -12.78 4.66
N GLY A 68 2.37 -11.74 4.38
CA GLY A 68 2.87 -10.46 3.87
C GLY A 68 3.06 -10.43 2.35
N MET A 69 2.73 -11.53 1.66
CA MET A 69 2.56 -11.55 0.21
C MET A 69 1.10 -11.28 -0.11
N TYR A 70 0.86 -10.17 -0.80
CA TYR A 70 -0.48 -9.77 -1.24
C TYR A 70 -0.39 -9.32 -2.69
N GLY A 71 -1.42 -9.62 -3.46
CA GLY A 71 -1.61 -9.13 -4.82
C GLY A 71 -2.98 -8.49 -4.96
N TRP A 72 -3.10 -7.44 -5.75
CA TRP A 72 -4.36 -6.74 -5.94
C TRP A 72 -4.48 -6.09 -7.31
N THR A 73 -5.74 -5.90 -7.71
CA THR A 73 -6.21 -5.12 -8.86
C THR A 73 -6.72 -3.77 -8.37
N ILE A 74 -6.39 -2.67 -9.05
CA ILE A 74 -6.93 -1.35 -8.68
C ILE A 74 -8.45 -1.33 -8.87
N ASN A 75 -8.97 -1.96 -9.94
CA ASN A 75 -10.41 -1.96 -10.24
C ASN A 75 -11.24 -2.53 -9.09
N THR A 76 -10.91 -3.74 -8.61
CA THR A 76 -11.61 -4.41 -7.52
C THR A 76 -11.57 -3.61 -6.23
N LEU A 77 -10.45 -2.93 -5.94
CA LEU A 77 -10.33 -2.05 -4.78
C LEU A 77 -11.19 -0.79 -4.91
N VAL A 78 -11.25 -0.22 -6.11
CA VAL A 78 -12.09 0.94 -6.40
C VAL A 78 -13.57 0.58 -6.30
N ASP A 79 -13.96 -0.59 -6.79
CA ASP A 79 -15.34 -1.08 -6.70
C ASP A 79 -15.78 -1.29 -5.25
N ASN A 80 -14.94 -1.94 -4.43
CA ASN A 80 -15.21 -2.12 -3.00
C ASN A 80 -15.35 -0.77 -2.27
N ALA A 81 -14.50 0.19 -2.59
CA ALA A 81 -14.53 1.52 -1.99
C ALA A 81 -15.76 2.33 -2.41
N ILE A 82 -16.18 2.24 -3.68
CA ILE A 82 -17.41 2.86 -4.18
C ILE A 82 -18.63 2.26 -3.47
N GLU A 83 -18.66 0.95 -3.30
CA GLU A 83 -19.77 0.27 -2.63
C GLU A 83 -19.89 0.70 -1.17
N ALA A 84 -18.77 0.87 -0.46
CA ALA A 84 -18.77 1.42 0.89
C ALA A 84 -19.32 2.86 0.94
N VAL A 85 -18.93 3.73 -0.01
CA VAL A 85 -19.46 5.12 -0.08
C VAL A 85 -20.96 5.13 -0.38
N ARG A 86 -21.44 4.27 -1.27
CA ARG A 86 -22.87 4.20 -1.62
C ARG A 86 -23.75 3.90 -0.41
N GLN A 87 -23.26 3.09 0.53
CA GLN A 87 -23.99 2.81 1.77
C GLN A 87 -24.17 4.07 2.64
N GLU A 88 -23.25 5.03 2.54
CA GLU A 88 -23.28 6.27 3.33
C GLU A 88 -23.89 7.47 2.56
N GLN A 89 -23.73 7.54 1.24
CA GLN A 89 -24.16 8.65 0.39
C GLN A 89 -24.84 8.16 -0.90
N GLN A 90 -26.17 8.17 -0.93
CA GLN A 90 -26.98 7.67 -2.05
C GLN A 90 -26.87 8.47 -3.36
N ASN A 91 -26.40 9.72 -3.32
CA ASN A 91 -26.37 10.64 -4.48
C ASN A 91 -24.95 10.95 -4.99
N ALA A 92 -23.97 10.13 -4.63
CA ALA A 92 -22.59 10.37 -5.00
C ALA A 92 -22.33 10.09 -6.50
N ASP A 93 -21.60 10.98 -7.18
CA ASP A 93 -21.18 10.76 -8.57
C ASP A 93 -20.10 9.68 -8.62
N GLU A 94 -20.53 8.46 -8.93
CA GLU A 94 -19.67 7.30 -9.01
C GLU A 94 -18.53 7.47 -10.01
N ALA A 95 -18.78 8.11 -11.16
CA ALA A 95 -17.74 8.28 -12.17
C ALA A 95 -16.64 9.21 -11.67
N ALA A 96 -17.02 10.29 -10.98
CA ALA A 96 -16.08 11.19 -10.33
C ALA A 96 -15.29 10.50 -9.20
N ILE A 97 -15.97 9.73 -8.34
CA ILE A 97 -15.31 8.99 -7.24
C ILE A 97 -14.33 7.97 -7.79
N ARG A 98 -14.76 7.17 -8.77
CA ARG A 98 -13.91 6.17 -9.44
C ARG A 98 -12.64 6.81 -9.97
N LYS A 99 -12.77 7.93 -10.69
CA LYS A 99 -11.63 8.67 -11.24
C LYS A 99 -10.69 9.17 -10.15
N SER A 100 -11.23 9.82 -9.11
CA SER A 100 -10.44 10.39 -8.03
C SER A 100 -9.74 9.32 -7.19
N LEU A 101 -10.43 8.21 -6.90
CA LEU A 101 -9.84 7.10 -6.16
C LEU A 101 -8.78 6.38 -6.98
N THR A 102 -9.01 6.13 -8.26
CA THR A 102 -8.01 5.57 -9.18
C THR A 102 -6.76 6.45 -9.23
N ALA A 103 -6.94 7.77 -9.39
CA ALA A 103 -5.84 8.74 -9.38
C ALA A 103 -5.08 8.76 -8.04
N PHE A 104 -5.81 8.71 -6.93
CA PHE A 104 -5.22 8.59 -5.59
C PHE A 104 -4.36 7.33 -5.46
N LEU A 105 -4.92 6.17 -5.82
CA LEU A 105 -4.24 4.88 -5.72
C LEU A 105 -2.99 4.80 -6.61
N HIS A 106 -3.07 5.33 -7.84
CA HIS A 106 -1.90 5.47 -8.70
C HIS A 106 -0.85 6.36 -8.06
N ARG A 107 -1.25 7.53 -7.55
CA ARG A 107 -0.31 8.47 -6.94
C ARG A 107 0.36 7.92 -5.69
N VAL A 108 -0.42 7.26 -4.82
CA VAL A 108 0.12 6.54 -3.66
C VAL A 108 1.15 5.52 -4.10
N TYR A 109 0.88 4.74 -5.16
CA TYR A 109 1.84 3.76 -5.65
C TYR A 109 3.12 4.40 -6.22
N TYR A 110 3.01 5.41 -7.08
CA TYR A 110 4.17 6.02 -7.73
C TYR A 110 4.98 6.92 -6.80
N ASP A 111 4.34 7.68 -5.91
CA ASP A 111 5.02 8.58 -4.97
C ASP A 111 5.72 7.79 -3.85
N LEU A 112 5.21 6.60 -3.50
CA LEU A 112 5.73 5.80 -2.39
C LEU A 112 6.68 4.67 -2.82
N ARG A 113 6.80 4.35 -4.11
CA ARG A 113 7.69 3.28 -4.58
C ARG A 113 9.14 3.57 -4.22
N ASN A 114 9.72 2.68 -3.42
CA ASN A 114 11.11 2.75 -2.99
C ASN A 114 11.71 1.33 -2.88
N LEU A 115 12.97 1.22 -2.43
CA LEU A 115 13.65 -0.07 -2.31
C LEU A 115 13.16 -0.94 -1.14
N GLY A 116 12.47 -0.35 -0.16
CA GLY A 116 11.91 -1.07 0.99
C GLY A 116 12.95 -1.62 1.96
N GLN A 117 14.17 -1.05 1.98
CA GLN A 117 15.24 -1.51 2.87
C GLN A 117 15.27 -0.74 4.20
N ALA A 118 15.23 0.60 4.13
CA ALA A 118 15.20 1.44 5.32
C ALA A 118 13.86 1.30 6.05
N ASP A 119 13.85 1.46 7.37
CA ASP A 119 12.62 1.33 8.17
C ASP A 119 11.53 2.32 7.73
N ARG A 120 11.93 3.55 7.41
CA ARG A 120 11.04 4.57 6.83
C ARG A 120 10.42 4.10 5.51
N ASP A 121 11.24 3.54 4.63
CA ASP A 121 10.85 3.05 3.31
C ASP A 121 9.88 1.86 3.42
N ARG A 122 10.12 0.98 4.40
CA ARG A 122 9.20 -0.11 4.73
C ARG A 122 7.86 0.39 5.26
N ALA A 123 7.87 1.42 6.11
CA ALA A 123 6.64 2.04 6.59
C ALA A 123 5.86 2.68 5.44
N ILE A 124 6.56 3.33 4.51
CA ILE A 124 5.99 3.91 3.29
C ILE A 124 5.35 2.83 2.41
N ASN A 125 6.07 1.75 2.09
CA ASN A 125 5.55 0.67 1.24
C ASN A 125 4.36 -0.03 1.91
N TYR A 126 4.43 -0.26 3.22
CA TYR A 126 3.33 -0.84 3.96
C TYR A 126 2.13 0.11 4.07
N ALA A 127 2.35 1.41 4.17
CA ALA A 127 1.28 2.40 4.11
C ALA A 127 0.57 2.40 2.75
N ALA A 128 1.28 2.11 1.65
CA ALA A 128 0.61 1.92 0.36
C ALA A 128 -0.36 0.74 0.43
N ILE A 129 0.09 -0.43 0.93
CA ILE A 129 -0.75 -1.62 1.15
C ILE A 129 -1.95 -1.28 2.04
N ASN A 130 -1.69 -0.63 3.18
CA ASN A 130 -2.75 -0.29 4.12
C ASN A 130 -3.67 0.80 3.57
N ALA A 131 -3.21 1.73 2.74
CA ALA A 131 -4.10 2.70 2.08
C ALA A 131 -5.06 2.00 1.11
N PHE A 132 -4.61 0.92 0.44
CA PHE A 132 -5.50 0.06 -0.34
C PHE A 132 -6.52 -0.67 0.55
N GLN A 133 -6.11 -1.14 1.75
CA GLN A 133 -7.00 -1.83 2.69
C GLN A 133 -7.93 -0.88 3.48
N ALA A 134 -7.48 0.34 3.74
CA ALA A 134 -8.20 1.41 4.42
C ALA A 134 -8.87 2.36 3.42
N ALA A 135 -9.03 1.92 2.17
CA ALA A 135 -9.70 2.69 1.13
C ALA A 135 -11.04 3.21 1.63
N GLU A 136 -11.84 2.37 2.31
CA GLU A 136 -13.10 2.73 2.96
C GLU A 136 -13.00 4.01 3.83
N SER A 137 -12.00 4.10 4.72
CA SER A 137 -11.81 5.27 5.59
C SER A 137 -11.38 6.53 4.83
N ILE A 138 -10.74 6.37 3.67
CA ILE A 138 -10.27 7.47 2.81
C ILE A 138 -11.37 7.87 1.81
N SER A 139 -12.26 6.96 1.47
CA SER A 139 -13.33 7.16 0.52
C SER A 139 -14.25 8.31 0.92
N GLU A 140 -14.43 8.58 2.22
CA GLU A 140 -15.13 9.79 2.69
C GLU A 140 -14.55 11.08 2.12
N ALA A 141 -13.22 11.24 2.14
CA ALA A 141 -12.54 12.43 1.63
C ALA A 141 -12.65 12.54 0.11
N VAL A 142 -12.53 11.41 -0.58
CA VAL A 142 -12.68 11.35 -2.04
C VAL A 142 -14.13 11.65 -2.45
N ALA A 143 -15.12 11.13 -1.71
CA ALA A 143 -16.55 11.34 -1.95
C ALA A 143 -16.97 12.81 -1.85
N ILE A 144 -16.32 13.58 -0.97
CA ILE A 144 -16.56 15.02 -0.83
C ILE A 144 -15.68 15.88 -1.75
N GLY A 145 -15.06 15.28 -2.77
CA GLY A 145 -14.28 15.96 -3.81
C GLY A 145 -12.85 16.35 -3.41
N MET A 146 -12.29 15.77 -2.35
CA MET A 146 -10.91 16.07 -1.97
C MET A 146 -9.90 15.17 -2.70
N GLU A 147 -8.75 15.74 -3.01
CA GLU A 147 -7.62 15.07 -3.65
C GLU A 147 -6.42 14.98 -2.70
N LEU A 148 -5.54 14.01 -2.95
CA LEU A 148 -4.30 13.87 -2.19
C LEU A 148 -3.38 15.08 -2.45
N HIS A 149 -3.00 15.77 -1.39
CA HIS A 149 -2.04 16.88 -1.41
C HIS A 149 -0.61 16.36 -1.26
N SER A 150 -0.34 15.66 -0.14
CA SER A 150 0.99 15.21 0.22
C SER A 150 0.95 14.00 1.16
N ILE A 151 2.05 13.25 1.15
CA ILE A 151 2.29 12.12 2.05
C ILE A 151 3.50 12.46 2.92
N GLU A 152 3.31 12.45 4.23
CA GLU A 152 4.35 12.74 5.22
C GLU A 152 4.60 11.52 6.09
N VAL A 153 5.87 11.19 6.31
CA VAL A 153 6.27 10.04 7.14
C VAL A 153 7.29 10.49 8.17
N GLU A 154 6.95 10.29 9.43
CA GLU A 154 7.78 10.67 10.58
C GLU A 154 7.87 9.52 11.58
N LYS A 155 8.91 9.53 12.41
CA LYS A 155 9.05 8.54 13.48
C LYS A 155 7.94 8.77 14.51
N SER A 156 7.20 7.72 14.88
CA SER A 156 6.11 7.85 15.84
C SER A 156 6.68 7.99 17.26
N PRO A 157 6.21 8.96 18.07
CA PRO A 157 6.53 9.00 19.50
C PRO A 157 5.70 7.97 20.29
N PHE A 158 4.71 7.34 19.67
CA PHE A 158 3.79 6.39 20.30
C PHE A 158 4.16 4.95 19.93
N CYS A 159 5.16 4.41 20.61
CA CYS A 159 5.61 3.03 20.46
C CYS A 159 5.81 2.37 21.82
N ARG A 160 5.57 1.06 21.89
CA ARG A 160 6.09 0.26 23.01
C ARG A 160 7.63 0.21 22.92
N TYR A 161 8.26 -0.12 24.03
CA TYR A 161 9.70 -0.40 24.07
C TYR A 161 10.04 -1.51 23.06
N ASP A 162 11.19 -1.41 22.39
CA ASP A 162 11.64 -2.30 21.29
C ASP A 162 10.76 -2.33 20.03
N SER A 163 9.96 -1.29 19.77
CA SER A 163 9.22 -1.15 18.50
C SER A 163 9.80 -0.09 17.59
N ASN A 164 9.47 -0.20 16.30
CA ASN A 164 9.95 0.68 15.27
C ASN A 164 8.77 1.28 14.51
N CYS A 165 8.02 2.16 15.17
CA CYS A 165 6.83 2.73 14.58
C CYS A 165 7.07 4.08 13.89
N TRP A 166 6.30 4.26 12.82
CA TRP A 166 6.29 5.41 11.95
C TRP A 166 4.85 5.88 11.79
N ASP A 167 4.65 7.18 11.92
CA ASP A 167 3.38 7.84 11.61
C ASP A 167 3.40 8.24 10.13
N VAL A 168 2.43 7.72 9.36
CA VAL A 168 2.20 8.08 7.96
C VAL A 168 0.95 8.93 7.87
N LYS A 169 1.09 10.15 7.37
CA LYS A 169 0.02 11.15 7.23
C LYS A 169 -0.28 11.38 5.77
N LEU A 170 -1.50 11.05 5.36
CA LEU A 170 -2.07 11.43 4.06
C LEU A 170 -2.84 12.74 4.24
N LYS A 171 -2.39 13.79 3.56
CA LYS A 171 -3.07 15.09 3.58
C LYS A 171 -3.90 15.23 2.33
N PHE A 172 -5.17 15.55 2.47
CA PHE A 172 -6.12 15.82 1.40
C PHE A 172 -6.48 17.30 1.37
N PHE A 173 -6.73 17.83 0.18
CA PHE A 173 -7.18 19.20 -0.04
C PHE A 173 -8.32 19.22 -1.05
N ASP A 174 -9.11 20.29 -1.02
CA ASP A 174 -10.18 20.53 -1.98
C ASP A 174 -9.64 21.43 -3.10
N PRO A 175 -9.53 20.92 -4.34
CA PRO A 175 -9.00 21.70 -5.47
C PRO A 175 -9.96 22.83 -5.90
N ASP A 176 -11.27 22.66 -5.73
CA ASP A 176 -12.28 23.62 -6.15
C ASP A 176 -12.52 24.70 -5.09
N ASN A 177 -12.31 24.37 -3.81
CA ASN A 177 -12.45 25.30 -2.71
C ASN A 177 -11.17 25.42 -1.88
N GLY A 178 -10.27 26.29 -2.33
CA GLY A 178 -9.03 26.59 -1.63
C GLY A 178 -9.18 27.22 -0.23
N ARG A 179 -10.39 27.53 0.26
CA ARG A 179 -10.63 27.97 1.66
C ARG A 179 -10.99 26.82 2.59
N ARG A 180 -11.34 25.65 2.05
CA ARG A 180 -11.67 24.47 2.85
C ARG A 180 -10.42 23.98 3.58
N ALA A 181 -10.62 23.57 4.83
CA ALA A 181 -9.56 22.97 5.64
C ALA A 181 -9.05 21.68 4.97
N LYS A 182 -7.75 21.42 5.08
CA LYS A 182 -7.18 20.15 4.64
C LYS A 182 -7.60 19.05 5.62
N LYS A 183 -7.83 17.83 5.12
CA LYS A 183 -8.13 16.67 5.95
C LYS A 183 -6.87 15.82 6.05
N ILE A 184 -6.51 15.40 7.26
CA ILE A 184 -5.37 14.51 7.50
C ILE A 184 -5.91 13.15 7.92
N TYR A 185 -5.35 12.09 7.34
CA TYR A 185 -5.49 10.71 7.80
C TYR A 185 -4.14 10.22 8.26
N ARG A 186 -4.05 9.71 9.50
CA ARG A 186 -2.82 9.20 10.08
C ARG A 186 -2.92 7.73 10.43
N PHE A 187 -1.95 6.98 9.93
CA PHE A 187 -1.68 5.59 10.28
C PHE A 187 -0.42 5.53 11.12
N THR A 188 -0.41 4.69 12.14
CA THR A 188 0.83 4.36 12.86
C THR A 188 1.19 2.93 12.50
N ILE A 189 2.40 2.72 11.99
CA ILE A 189 2.85 1.42 11.46
C ILE A 189 4.12 1.02 12.19
N ASP A 190 4.12 -0.16 12.81
CA ASP A 190 5.33 -0.76 13.37
C ASP A 190 6.00 -1.65 12.32
N VAL A 191 7.27 -1.34 12.01
CA VAL A 191 8.07 -2.09 11.04
C VAL A 191 9.17 -2.91 11.71
N ILE A 192 9.18 -3.10 13.03
CA ILE A 192 10.28 -3.86 13.67
C ILE A 192 10.37 -5.29 13.14
N ASP A 193 9.22 -5.93 12.94
CA ASP A 193 9.11 -7.29 12.44
C ASP A 193 9.15 -7.37 10.93
N LEU A 194 9.32 -8.59 10.40
CA LEU A 194 9.38 -8.86 8.96
C LEU A 194 8.13 -8.35 8.22
N VAL A 195 6.96 -8.70 8.74
CA VAL A 195 5.66 -8.24 8.26
C VAL A 195 5.26 -7.06 9.15
N PRO A 196 5.20 -5.84 8.62
CA PRO A 196 4.78 -4.69 9.41
C PRO A 196 3.33 -4.82 9.88
N VAL A 197 2.98 -4.07 10.93
CA VAL A 197 1.63 -4.07 11.50
C VAL A 197 1.11 -2.65 11.71
N THR A 198 -0.18 -2.46 11.50
CA THR A 198 -0.86 -1.20 11.82
C THR A 198 -1.20 -1.17 13.31
N LEU A 199 -0.90 -0.06 13.98
CA LEU A 199 -1.21 0.15 15.39
C LEU A 199 -2.48 1.01 15.54
N GLY A 200 -3.53 0.40 16.08
CA GLY A 200 -4.80 1.07 16.34
C GLY A 200 -5.59 1.43 15.08
N HIS A 201 -6.58 2.31 15.24
CA HIS A 201 -7.44 2.78 14.16
C HIS A 201 -6.85 4.00 13.44
N VAL A 202 -7.25 4.20 12.18
CA VAL A 202 -6.93 5.40 11.41
C VAL A 202 -7.47 6.61 12.15
N ARG A 203 -6.60 7.61 12.40
CA ARG A 203 -7.02 8.87 13.02
C ARG A 203 -7.21 9.91 11.93
N SER A 204 -8.29 10.68 12.00
CA SER A 204 -8.53 11.76 11.05
C SER A 204 -8.88 13.07 11.75
N TRP A 205 -8.43 14.20 11.19
CA TRP A 205 -8.77 15.54 11.67
C TRP A 205 -8.58 16.57 10.55
N SER A 206 -9.18 17.75 10.73
CA SER A 206 -9.01 18.87 9.80
C SER A 206 -7.93 19.82 10.30
N VAL A 207 -7.11 20.33 9.40
CA VAL A 207 -6.12 21.38 9.70
C VAL A 207 -6.44 22.65 8.91
N PRO A 208 -6.35 23.83 9.55
CA PRO A 208 -6.41 25.11 8.84
C PRO A 208 -5.35 25.17 7.74
N LYS A 209 -5.60 26.05 6.75
CA LYS A 209 -4.75 26.20 5.58
C LYS A 209 -3.31 26.61 5.93
#